data_AF-A0A7Z9I3G7-F1
#
_entry.id   AF-A0A7Z9I3G7-F1
#
_cell.length_a   1.000
_cell.length_b   1.000
_cell.length_c   1.000
_cell.angle_alpha   90.00
_cell.angle_beta   90.00
_cell.angle_gamma   90.00
#
_symmetry.space_group_name_H-M   'P 1'
#
loop_
_entity.id
_entity.type
_entity.pdbx_description
1 polymer ?
#
loop_
_entity_poly.entity_id
_entity_poly.type
_entity_poly.pdbx_seq_one_letter_code
_entity_poly.pdbx_strand_id
1 'polypeptide(L)'
;EAYKERENRIVEIGGEEFFIQVFPRRDQLLIIGAGHITIPLVRFAKELDFLTVVIDPRAVFANPERFPVAPDHLISKWPEDILADWPLNEDTYAILLTHDPKIDDPALHILLKHNLPYIGALGSSRTHTKRCARLEEAGFDAASIAQIKGPAGADIGAQTAAEIALSMIAEVVAAKHGKLKQFF
;
A
#
# COMPACT_ATOMS: atom_id res chain seq x y z
N GLU A 1 17.48 12.29 13.35
CA GLU A 1 17.00 10.96 13.76
C GLU A 1 15.53 11.02 14.19
N ALA A 2 15.16 11.83 15.19
CA ALA A 2 13.77 12.00 15.65
C ALA A 2 12.70 12.14 14.54
N TYR A 3 12.91 13.00 13.53
CA TYR A 3 11.96 13.15 12.41
C TYR A 3 11.81 11.88 11.58
N LYS A 4 12.90 11.15 11.34
CA LYS A 4 12.90 9.88 10.58
C LYS A 4 12.25 8.75 11.39
N GLU A 5 12.45 8.75 12.70
CA GLU A 5 11.85 7.78 13.62
C GLU A 5 10.40 8.10 13.94
N ARG A 6 9.93 9.30 13.59
CA ARG A 6 8.56 9.79 13.86
C ARG A 6 8.25 9.80 15.36
N GLU A 7 9.25 10.01 16.21
CA GLU A 7 9.16 9.95 17.67
C GLU A 7 9.45 11.28 18.33
N ASN A 8 8.63 11.62 19.34
CA ASN A 8 8.94 12.71 20.26
C ASN A 8 10.04 12.24 21.22
N ARG A 9 11.07 13.05 21.44
CA ARG A 9 12.16 12.67 22.34
C ARG A 9 12.85 13.87 22.96
N ILE A 10 13.45 13.64 24.13
CA ILE A 10 14.40 14.57 24.73
C ILE A 10 15.79 14.27 24.15
N VAL A 11 16.53 15.31 23.80
CA VAL A 11 17.93 15.24 23.36
C VAL A 11 18.78 16.19 24.18
N GLU A 12 20.00 15.78 24.48
CA GLU A 12 20.98 16.63 25.15
C GLU A 12 21.92 17.23 24.10
N ILE A 13 22.01 18.56 24.05
CA ILE A 13 22.89 19.28 23.12
C ILE A 13 23.66 20.32 23.93
N GLY A 14 24.96 20.12 24.07
CA GLY A 14 25.82 21.05 24.81
C GLY A 14 25.57 21.12 26.32
N GLY A 15 25.02 20.04 26.93
CA GLY A 15 24.70 19.99 28.36
C GLY A 15 23.32 20.56 28.73
N GLU A 16 22.52 20.95 27.73
CA GLU A 16 21.13 21.38 27.91
C GLU A 16 20.17 20.36 27.28
N GLU A 17 19.04 20.12 27.95
CA GLU A 17 17.98 19.23 27.46
C GLU A 17 16.98 19.99 26.58
N PHE A 18 16.72 19.44 25.39
CA PHE A 18 15.71 19.94 24.46
C PHE A 18 14.65 18.86 24.24
N PHE A 19 13.37 19.24 24.30
CA PHE A 19 12.27 18.38 23.87
C PHE A 19 11.99 18.60 22.39
N ILE A 20 12.15 17.56 21.58
CA ILE A 20 11.78 17.55 20.17
C ILE A 20 10.37 16.95 20.05
N GLN A 21 9.43 17.76 19.58
CA GLN A 21 8.11 17.30 19.15
C GLN A 21 8.10 17.13 17.62
N VAL A 22 7.71 15.95 17.15
CA VAL A 22 7.67 15.61 15.73
C VAL A 22 6.22 15.56 15.24
N PHE A 23 5.96 16.24 14.13
CA PHE A 23 4.69 16.17 13.40
C PHE A 23 4.96 15.48 12.06
N PRO A 24 4.91 14.14 12.01
CA PRO A 24 5.28 13.40 10.82
C PRO A 24 4.16 13.47 9.77
N ARG A 25 4.50 13.11 8.53
CA ARG A 25 3.50 13.00 7.45
C ARG A 25 2.54 11.86 7.77
N ARG A 26 1.27 11.99 7.40
CA ARG A 26 0.31 10.90 7.57
C ARG A 26 0.72 9.70 6.71
N ASP A 27 0.64 8.48 7.26
CA ASP A 27 0.89 7.27 6.49
C ASP A 27 -0.10 7.20 5.32
N GLN A 28 0.37 6.78 4.15
CA GLN A 28 -0.44 6.71 2.94
C GLN A 28 -0.73 5.25 2.57
N LEU A 29 -2.00 4.92 2.41
CA LEU A 29 -2.43 3.69 1.77
C LEU A 29 -2.77 3.98 0.30
N LEU A 30 -1.87 3.58 -0.59
CA LEU A 30 -2.03 3.66 -2.05
C LEU A 30 -2.67 2.36 -2.56
N ILE A 31 -3.83 2.46 -3.19
CA ILE A 31 -4.61 1.33 -3.65
C ILE A 31 -4.79 1.43 -5.17
N ILE A 32 -4.24 0.47 -5.89
CA ILE A 32 -4.41 0.31 -7.34
C ILE A 32 -5.58 -0.63 -7.58
N GLY A 33 -6.69 -0.07 -8.06
CA GLY A 33 -7.95 -0.76 -8.22
C GLY A 33 -9.03 -0.26 -7.27
N ALA A 34 -10.19 0.06 -7.82
CA ALA A 34 -11.39 0.47 -7.10
C ALA A 34 -12.42 -0.67 -7.07
N GLY A 35 -11.99 -1.93 -6.98
CA GLY A 35 -12.87 -3.09 -6.91
C GLY A 35 -13.75 -3.14 -5.65
N HIS A 36 -14.47 -4.24 -5.47
CA HIS A 36 -15.36 -4.43 -4.31
C HIS A 36 -14.61 -4.58 -2.98
N ILE A 37 -13.38 -5.11 -2.99
CA ILE A 37 -12.49 -5.21 -1.81
C ILE A 37 -11.99 -3.82 -1.37
N THR A 38 -11.81 -2.89 -2.31
CA THR A 38 -11.33 -1.53 -2.03
C THR A 38 -12.26 -0.76 -1.11
N ILE A 39 -13.58 -0.99 -1.19
CA ILE A 39 -14.59 -0.27 -0.41
C ILE A 39 -14.40 -0.47 1.11
N PRO A 40 -14.43 -1.71 1.66
CA PRO A 40 -14.14 -1.93 3.07
C PRO A 40 -12.70 -1.59 3.45
N LEU A 41 -11.74 -1.77 2.54
CA LEU A 41 -10.33 -1.44 2.78
C LEU A 41 -10.13 0.06 3.05
N VAL A 42 -10.74 0.93 2.23
CA VAL A 42 -10.72 2.39 2.43
C VAL A 42 -11.31 2.75 3.79
N ARG A 43 -12.44 2.14 4.17
CA ARG A 43 -13.05 2.38 5.49
C ARG A 43 -12.10 2.00 6.63
N PHE A 44 -11.48 0.82 6.59
CA PHE A 44 -10.54 0.40 7.63
C PHE A 44 -9.31 1.30 7.70
N ALA A 45 -8.76 1.67 6.54
CA ALA A 45 -7.61 2.55 6.46
C ALA A 45 -7.89 3.95 7.03
N LYS A 46 -9.08 4.51 6.75
CA LYS A 46 -9.52 5.79 7.32
C LYS A 46 -9.63 5.74 8.84
N GLU A 47 -10.21 4.67 9.39
CA GLU A 47 -10.32 4.46 10.83
C GLU A 47 -8.93 4.37 11.51
N LEU A 48 -7.93 3.86 10.78
CA LEU A 48 -6.53 3.72 11.22
C LEU A 48 -5.66 4.95 10.89
N ASP A 49 -6.28 6.07 10.54
CA ASP A 49 -5.63 7.34 10.25
C ASP A 49 -4.67 7.33 9.04
N PHE A 50 -4.94 6.50 8.02
CA PHE A 50 -4.21 6.57 6.74
C PHE A 50 -4.80 7.63 5.81
N LEU A 51 -3.93 8.32 5.07
CA LEU A 51 -4.30 9.01 3.83
C LEU A 51 -4.59 7.95 2.75
N THR A 52 -5.82 7.90 2.26
CA THR A 52 -6.26 6.88 1.30
C THR A 52 -6.25 7.41 -0.13
N VAL A 53 -5.45 6.77 -0.99
CA VAL A 53 -5.33 7.11 -2.41
C VAL A 53 -5.79 5.91 -3.23
N VAL A 54 -6.85 6.07 -4.01
CA VAL A 54 -7.39 5.03 -4.88
C VAL A 54 -7.23 5.45 -6.32
N ILE A 55 -6.55 4.62 -7.11
CA ILE A 55 -6.33 4.84 -8.55
C ILE A 55 -6.94 3.68 -9.32
N ASP A 56 -7.87 3.97 -10.25
CA ASP A 56 -8.39 2.97 -11.19
C ASP A 56 -8.79 3.64 -12.51
N PRO A 57 -8.18 3.27 -13.67
CA PRO A 57 -8.51 3.88 -14.95
C PRO A 57 -9.95 3.58 -15.41
N ARG A 58 -10.62 2.61 -14.80
CA ARG A 58 -11.99 2.21 -15.16
C ARG A 58 -12.98 3.04 -14.36
N ALA A 59 -13.56 4.05 -15.01
CA ALA A 59 -14.51 4.99 -14.40
C ALA A 59 -15.71 4.33 -13.69
N VAL A 60 -16.16 3.15 -14.16
CA VAL A 60 -17.23 2.38 -13.51
C VAL A 60 -16.87 1.97 -12.08
N PHE A 61 -15.59 1.72 -11.81
CA PHE A 61 -15.10 1.37 -10.48
C PHE A 61 -14.72 2.63 -9.69
N ALA A 62 -14.04 3.60 -10.31
CA ALA A 62 -13.66 4.87 -9.71
C ALA A 62 -14.84 5.87 -9.61
N ASN A 63 -15.99 5.40 -9.11
CA ASN A 63 -17.19 6.20 -8.87
C ASN A 63 -17.33 6.50 -7.36
N PRO A 64 -17.34 7.78 -6.93
CA PRO A 64 -17.53 8.15 -5.52
C PRO A 64 -18.77 7.53 -4.85
N GLU A 65 -19.87 7.33 -5.59
CA GLU A 65 -21.12 6.78 -5.04
C GLU A 65 -20.98 5.35 -4.52
N ARG A 66 -19.93 4.63 -4.95
CA ARG A 66 -19.63 3.27 -4.48
C ARG A 66 -18.97 3.24 -3.10
N PHE A 67 -18.55 4.39 -2.59
CA PHE A 67 -17.79 4.52 -1.36
C PHE A 67 -18.62 5.20 -0.26
N PRO A 68 -19.24 4.43 0.66
CA PRO A 68 -19.91 5.00 1.83
C PRO A 68 -18.96 5.85 2.70
N VAL A 69 -17.68 5.47 2.72
CA VAL A 69 -16.59 6.28 3.26
C VAL A 69 -15.69 6.67 2.09
N ALA A 70 -15.69 7.95 1.74
CA ALA A 70 -14.93 8.46 0.60
C ALA A 70 -13.42 8.36 0.87
N PRO A 71 -12.61 7.86 -0.09
CA PRO A 71 -11.15 7.99 0.00
C PRO A 71 -10.73 9.46 -0.07
N ASP A 72 -9.53 9.79 0.40
CA ASP A 72 -8.98 11.15 0.30
C ASP A 72 -8.74 11.55 -1.15
N HIS A 73 -8.28 10.59 -1.96
CA HIS A 73 -8.11 10.75 -3.39
C HIS A 73 -8.74 9.57 -4.14
N LEU A 74 -9.65 9.86 -5.07
CA LEU A 74 -10.18 8.89 -6.03
C LEU A 74 -9.84 9.35 -7.44
N ILE A 75 -8.95 8.64 -8.11
CA ILE A 75 -8.33 9.08 -9.36
C ILE A 75 -8.69 8.10 -10.48
N SER A 76 -9.47 8.58 -11.45
CA SER A 76 -9.84 7.79 -12.63
C SER A 76 -8.88 8.02 -13.80
N LYS A 77 -7.65 7.53 -13.64
CA LYS A 77 -6.56 7.60 -14.62
C LYS A 77 -5.71 6.33 -14.56
N TRP A 78 -4.83 6.14 -15.55
CA TRP A 78 -3.87 5.04 -15.54
C TRP A 78 -2.84 5.26 -14.42
N PRO A 79 -2.41 4.19 -13.71
CA PRO A 79 -1.43 4.32 -12.64
C PRO A 79 -0.13 5.00 -13.08
N GLU A 80 0.40 4.65 -14.24
CA GLU A 80 1.64 5.21 -14.79
C GLU A 80 1.58 6.72 -15.04
N ASP A 81 0.40 7.25 -15.39
CA ASP A 81 0.19 8.69 -15.62
C ASP A 81 0.23 9.52 -14.32
N ILE A 82 0.13 8.85 -13.16
CA ILE A 82 0.01 9.50 -11.85
C ILE A 82 1.20 9.19 -10.97
N LEU A 83 1.60 7.91 -10.93
CA LEU A 83 2.65 7.43 -10.04
C LEU A 83 4.04 7.93 -10.42
N ALA A 84 4.26 8.34 -11.67
CA ALA A 84 5.54 8.90 -12.11
C ALA A 84 5.95 10.16 -11.32
N ASP A 85 4.97 10.98 -10.93
CA ASP A 85 5.17 12.23 -10.17
C ASP A 85 4.62 12.17 -8.74
N TRP A 86 4.04 11.03 -8.34
CA TRP A 86 3.47 10.87 -7.01
C TRP A 86 4.58 10.72 -5.95
N PRO A 87 4.48 11.37 -4.77
CA PRO A 87 5.55 11.37 -3.77
C PRO A 87 5.64 10.04 -2.99
N LEU A 88 6.02 8.97 -3.67
CA LEU A 88 6.24 7.63 -3.13
C LEU A 88 7.46 7.63 -2.19
N ASN A 89 7.25 7.24 -0.93
CA ASN A 89 8.27 7.31 0.13
C ASN A 89 8.05 6.22 1.20
N GLU A 90 8.87 6.25 2.25
CA GLU A 90 8.86 5.32 3.37
C GLU A 90 7.57 5.31 4.21
N ASP A 91 6.67 6.27 4.02
CA ASP A 91 5.34 6.31 4.66
C ASP A 91 4.24 5.80 3.72
N THR A 92 4.59 5.23 2.55
CA THR A 92 3.62 4.77 1.52
C THR A 92 3.52 3.26 1.46
N TYR A 93 2.31 2.73 1.67
CA TYR A 93 1.99 1.30 1.64
C TYR A 93 1.09 1.05 0.43
N ALA A 94 1.50 0.15 -0.48
CA ALA A 94 0.80 -0.08 -1.74
C ALA A 94 0.04 -1.41 -1.75
N ILE A 95 -1.19 -1.41 -2.28
CA ILE A 95 -1.99 -2.61 -2.52
C ILE A 95 -2.55 -2.63 -3.94
N LEU A 96 -2.34 -3.74 -4.65
CA LEU A 96 -2.86 -3.97 -6.00
C LEU A 96 -4.05 -4.92 -5.97
N LEU A 97 -5.20 -4.45 -6.46
CA LEU A 97 -6.52 -5.09 -6.35
C LEU A 97 -7.24 -5.23 -7.70
N THR A 98 -6.58 -5.02 -8.84
CA THR A 98 -7.29 -5.01 -10.13
C THR A 98 -7.49 -6.39 -10.75
N HIS A 99 -6.57 -7.33 -10.48
CA HIS A 99 -6.39 -8.59 -11.21
C HIS A 99 -6.05 -8.45 -12.70
N ASP A 100 -5.89 -7.23 -13.21
CA ASP A 100 -5.60 -6.96 -14.61
C ASP A 100 -4.12 -6.57 -14.74
N PRO A 101 -3.27 -7.42 -15.36
CA PRO A 101 -1.87 -7.09 -15.60
C PRO A 101 -1.67 -5.76 -16.34
N LYS A 102 -2.63 -5.33 -17.16
CA LYS A 102 -2.55 -4.04 -17.88
C LYS A 102 -2.60 -2.83 -16.94
N ILE A 103 -3.11 -3.00 -15.72
CA ILE A 103 -3.20 -1.95 -14.70
C ILE A 103 -2.16 -2.21 -13.60
N ASP A 104 -2.08 -3.46 -13.12
CA ASP A 104 -1.19 -3.83 -12.02
C ASP A 104 0.29 -3.73 -12.40
N ASP A 105 0.69 -4.24 -13.58
CA ASP A 105 2.11 -4.34 -13.93
C ASP A 105 2.75 -2.95 -14.16
N PRO A 106 2.14 -1.98 -14.88
CA PRO A 106 2.67 -0.62 -14.97
C PRO A 106 2.83 0.05 -13.61
N ALA A 107 1.89 -0.17 -12.67
CA ALA A 107 2.03 0.32 -11.30
C ALA A 107 3.23 -0.33 -10.61
N LEU A 108 3.36 -1.66 -10.66
CA LEU A 108 4.49 -2.38 -10.06
C LEU A 108 5.83 -1.94 -10.63
N HIS A 109 5.92 -1.67 -11.93
CA HIS A 109 7.16 -1.20 -12.56
C HIS A 109 7.67 0.11 -11.98
N ILE A 110 6.77 0.95 -11.46
CA ILE A 110 7.11 2.17 -10.76
C ILE A 110 7.37 1.84 -9.30
N LEU A 111 6.41 1.23 -8.60
CA LEU A 111 6.48 0.99 -7.15
C LEU A 111 7.74 0.22 -6.71
N LEU A 112 8.17 -0.78 -7.49
CA LEU A 112 9.36 -1.61 -7.17
C LEU A 112 10.69 -0.85 -7.31
N LYS A 113 10.69 0.34 -7.93
CA LYS A 113 11.87 1.22 -7.97
C LYS A 113 12.00 2.08 -6.71
N HIS A 114 11.01 2.04 -5.83
CA HIS A 114 10.98 2.77 -4.56
C HIS A 114 11.10 1.81 -3.38
N ASN A 115 11.69 2.29 -2.28
CA ASN A 115 11.84 1.53 -1.05
C ASN A 115 10.57 1.64 -0.18
N LEU A 116 9.46 1.07 -0.66
CA LEU A 116 8.19 1.08 0.07
C LEU A 116 8.19 0.02 1.18
N PRO A 117 7.63 0.30 2.37
CA PRO A 117 7.56 -0.69 3.46
C PRO A 117 6.68 -1.90 3.13
N TYR A 118 5.73 -1.74 2.22
CA TYR A 118 4.79 -2.79 1.85
C TYR A 118 4.28 -2.63 0.42
N ILE A 119 4.33 -3.72 -0.35
CA ILE A 119 3.68 -3.87 -1.65
C ILE A 119 2.89 -5.18 -1.62
N GLY A 120 1.59 -5.08 -1.35
CA GLY A 120 0.67 -6.22 -1.40
C GLY A 120 0.02 -6.34 -2.77
N ALA A 121 -0.14 -7.57 -3.28
CA ALA A 121 -0.86 -7.78 -4.52
C ALA A 121 -1.81 -8.98 -4.44
N LEU A 122 -3.10 -8.71 -4.65
CA LEU A 122 -4.18 -9.68 -4.61
C LEU A 122 -3.98 -10.79 -5.66
N GLY A 123 -4.48 -11.98 -5.36
CA GLY A 123 -4.55 -13.11 -6.29
C GLY A 123 -3.98 -14.39 -5.69
N SER A 124 -4.49 -15.53 -6.18
CA SER A 124 -3.99 -16.86 -5.79
C SER A 124 -2.48 -16.99 -5.98
N SER A 125 -1.86 -17.99 -5.34
CA SER A 125 -0.43 -18.30 -5.54
C SER A 125 -0.09 -18.48 -7.03
N ARG A 126 -0.97 -19.11 -7.80
CA ARG A 126 -0.82 -19.24 -9.26
C ARG A 126 -0.82 -17.88 -9.98
N THR A 127 -1.68 -16.97 -9.58
CA THR A 127 -1.72 -15.59 -10.13
C THR A 127 -0.43 -14.85 -9.77
N HIS A 128 0.05 -15.01 -8.54
CA HIS A 128 1.29 -14.41 -8.10
C HIS A 128 2.51 -14.95 -8.88
N THR A 129 2.64 -16.27 -9.07
CA THR A 129 3.71 -16.85 -9.91
C THR A 129 3.73 -16.26 -11.32
N LYS A 130 2.56 -16.11 -11.94
CA LYS A 130 2.45 -15.48 -13.27
C LYS A 130 2.84 -14.01 -13.24
N ARG A 131 2.55 -13.28 -12.16
CA ARG A 131 2.99 -11.89 -11.98
C ARG A 131 4.50 -11.82 -11.88
N CYS A 132 5.12 -12.67 -11.07
CA CYS A 132 6.58 -12.74 -10.95
C CYS A 132 7.24 -13.02 -12.30
N ALA A 133 6.75 -14.00 -13.06
CA ALA A 133 7.29 -14.30 -14.39
C ALA A 133 7.24 -13.08 -15.35
N ARG A 134 6.13 -12.33 -15.37
CA ARG A 134 6.03 -11.11 -16.20
C ARG A 134 6.98 -10.01 -15.74
N LEU A 135 7.21 -9.88 -14.43
CA LEU A 135 8.18 -8.91 -13.89
C LEU A 135 9.63 -9.31 -14.21
N GLU A 136 9.95 -10.61 -14.16
CA GLU A 136 11.25 -11.13 -14.59
C GLU A 136 11.48 -10.86 -16.09
N GLU A 137 10.48 -11.11 -16.93
CA GLU A 137 10.50 -10.78 -18.36
C GLU A 137 10.66 -9.27 -18.60
N ALA A 138 10.13 -8.43 -17.71
CA ALA A 138 10.29 -6.98 -17.72
C ALA A 138 11.64 -6.50 -17.14
N GLY A 139 12.50 -7.40 -16.67
CA GLY A 139 13.87 -7.11 -16.23
C GLY A 139 14.01 -6.80 -14.74
N PHE A 140 13.00 -7.08 -13.90
CA PHE A 140 13.13 -6.97 -12.45
C PHE A 140 13.92 -8.15 -11.89
N ASP A 141 14.82 -7.88 -10.94
CA ASP A 141 15.55 -8.93 -10.26
C ASP A 141 14.71 -9.64 -9.19
N ALA A 142 15.15 -10.83 -8.79
CA ALA A 142 14.46 -11.63 -7.79
C ALA A 142 14.30 -10.91 -6.44
N ALA A 143 15.25 -10.03 -6.09
CA ALA A 143 15.21 -9.27 -4.84
C ALA A 143 14.07 -8.24 -4.83
N SER A 144 13.89 -7.52 -5.93
CA SER A 144 12.79 -6.56 -6.12
C SER A 144 11.45 -7.30 -6.13
N ILE A 145 11.35 -8.39 -6.89
CA ILE A 145 10.11 -9.18 -6.97
C ILE A 145 9.72 -9.76 -5.61
N ALA A 146 10.70 -10.20 -4.80
CA ALA A 146 10.47 -10.74 -3.46
C ALA A 146 9.92 -9.70 -2.46
N GLN A 147 9.94 -8.41 -2.78
CA GLN A 147 9.27 -7.37 -1.98
C GLN A 147 7.74 -7.47 -2.06
N ILE A 148 7.20 -8.07 -3.12
CA ILE A 148 5.75 -8.21 -3.32
C ILE A 148 5.21 -9.29 -2.39
N LYS A 149 4.21 -8.94 -1.57
CA LYS A 149 3.41 -9.88 -0.80
C LYS A 149 2.26 -10.40 -1.67
N GLY A 150 2.40 -11.64 -2.13
CA GLY A 150 1.42 -12.32 -2.99
C GLY A 150 1.21 -13.77 -2.55
N PRO A 151 -0.03 -14.20 -2.24
CA PRO A 151 -1.23 -13.38 -2.06
C PRO A 151 -1.06 -12.35 -0.93
N ALA A 152 -1.59 -11.15 -1.10
CA ALA A 152 -1.64 -10.17 -0.02
C ALA A 152 -2.75 -10.49 0.99
N GLY A 153 -2.45 -10.20 2.26
CA GLY A 153 -3.33 -10.37 3.40
C GLY A 153 -2.99 -11.61 4.24
N ALA A 154 -3.13 -11.47 5.55
CA ALA A 154 -2.90 -12.56 6.50
C ALA A 154 -3.82 -13.77 6.24
N ASP A 155 -3.31 -14.97 6.47
CA ASP A 155 -4.10 -16.20 6.32
C ASP A 155 -5.07 -16.38 7.51
N ILE A 156 -6.21 -15.71 7.42
CA ILE A 156 -7.31 -15.77 8.39
C ILE A 156 -8.51 -16.55 7.85
N GLY A 157 -8.35 -17.29 6.75
CA GLY A 157 -9.46 -17.97 6.06
C GLY A 157 -10.48 -17.02 5.42
N ALA A 158 -10.05 -15.82 5.02
CA ALA A 158 -10.91 -14.79 4.45
C ALA A 158 -11.60 -15.22 3.15
N GLN A 159 -12.91 -14.98 3.05
CA GLN A 159 -13.73 -15.33 1.88
C GLN A 159 -14.51 -14.13 1.34
N THR A 160 -15.01 -13.26 2.22
CA THR A 160 -15.76 -12.08 1.82
C THR A 160 -14.84 -10.90 1.50
N ALA A 161 -15.34 -9.93 0.76
CA ALA A 161 -14.59 -8.71 0.44
C ALA A 161 -14.09 -7.96 1.70
N ALA A 162 -14.91 -7.95 2.76
CA ALA A 162 -14.58 -7.31 4.01
C ALA A 162 -13.52 -8.11 4.80
N GLU A 163 -13.60 -9.44 4.80
CA GLU A 163 -12.58 -10.29 5.43
C GLU A 163 -11.23 -10.19 4.70
N ILE A 164 -11.24 -10.15 3.36
CA ILE A 164 -10.02 -9.98 2.56
C ILE A 164 -9.42 -8.59 2.82
N ALA A 165 -10.24 -7.54 2.85
CA ALA A 165 -9.77 -6.21 3.21
C ALA A 165 -9.20 -6.15 4.64
N LEU A 166 -9.82 -6.87 5.58
CA LEU A 166 -9.34 -6.99 6.96
C LEU A 166 -7.98 -7.69 7.03
N SER A 167 -7.79 -8.77 6.27
CA SER A 167 -6.51 -9.48 6.25
C SER A 167 -5.39 -8.64 5.63
N MET A 168 -5.70 -7.86 4.59
CA MET A 168 -4.76 -6.95 3.95
C MET A 168 -4.39 -5.76 4.84
N ILE A 169 -5.36 -5.10 5.48
CA ILE A 169 -5.05 -3.96 6.35
C ILE A 169 -4.27 -4.38 7.59
N ALA A 170 -4.47 -5.62 8.08
CA ALA A 170 -3.65 -6.18 9.14
C ALA A 170 -2.16 -6.29 8.74
N GLU A 171 -1.86 -6.74 7.52
CA GLU A 171 -0.48 -6.75 7.01
C GLU A 171 0.09 -5.34 6.84
N VAL A 172 -0.71 -4.37 6.38
CA VAL A 172 -0.26 -2.97 6.28
C VAL A 172 0.11 -2.42 7.66
N VAL A 173 -0.73 -2.63 8.67
CA VAL A 173 -0.43 -2.24 10.06
C VAL A 173 0.82 -2.96 10.57
N ALA A 174 0.96 -4.25 10.27
CA ALA A 174 2.17 -5.01 10.61
C ALA A 174 3.42 -4.40 9.97
N ALA A 175 3.36 -4.03 8.69
CA ALA A 175 4.46 -3.38 7.98
C ALA A 175 4.80 -2.01 8.59
N LYS A 176 3.78 -1.19 8.89
CA LYS A 176 3.93 0.11 9.56
C LYS A 176 4.69 0.03 10.88
N HIS A 177 4.50 -1.06 11.62
CA HIS A 177 5.20 -1.29 12.90
C HIS A 177 6.46 -2.16 12.77
N GLY A 178 6.92 -2.46 11.55
CA GLY A 178 8.10 -3.32 11.33
C GLY A 178 7.92 -4.77 11.76
N LYS A 179 6.67 -5.24 11.87
CA LYS A 179 6.26 -6.57 12.37
C LYS A 179 5.75 -7.52 11.29
N LEU A 180 5.90 -7.18 10.01
CA LEU A 180 5.37 -7.99 8.89
C LEU A 180 5.86 -9.46 8.89
N LYS A 181 7.01 -9.75 9.51
CA LYS A 181 7.56 -11.12 9.65
C LYS A 181 6.98 -11.94 10.81
N GLN A 182 6.21 -11.33 11.73
CA GLN A 182 5.69 -12.00 12.92
C GLN A 182 4.25 -12.56 12.76
N PHE A 183 3.62 -12.36 11.60
CA PHE A 183 2.25 -12.83 11.34
C PHE A 183 2.16 -14.26 10.78
N PHE A 184 3.29 -14.98 10.65
CA PHE A 184 3.37 -16.36 10.16
C PHE A 184 4.44 -17.16 10.90
#